data_AF-A0A520E024-F1
#
_entry.id   AF-A0A520E024-F1
#
_cell.length_a   1.000
_cell.length_b   1.000
_cell.length_c   1.000
_cell.angle_alpha   90.00
_cell.angle_beta   90.00
_cell.angle_gamma   90.00
#
_symmetry.space_group_name_H-M   'P 1'
#
loop_
_entity.id
_entity.type
_entity.pdbx_description
1 polymer ?
#
loop_
_entity_poly.entity_id
_entity_poly.type
_entity_poly.pdbx_seq_one_letter_code
_entity_poly.pdbx_strand_id
1 'polypeptide(L)'
;MDDIVKQALAKWPNVPDCYGWLGLDARGNWYMRDDRTQAMGAFPAAKGSLLQHDKLIDFIQRNYEHDDAGQWFFQNGPQRVYVELEAAPWVWRIDDDFAVSTHTGVPATPTDCLLDEAGKLYFATTLGLGLVHTQDVGIAAAAIEQSRWVPQTVEAGTLPNRFGHVLSPAARQAGRANMPAAS
;
A
#
# COMPACT_ATOMS: atom_id res chain seq x y z
N MET A 1 12.14 0.49 -10.09
CA MET A 1 12.06 -0.75 -10.90
C MET A 1 13.43 -1.17 -11.41
N ASP A 2 13.78 -2.43 -11.17
CA ASP A 2 15.05 -3.04 -11.54
C ASP A 2 15.21 -3.23 -13.06
N ASP A 3 16.45 -3.22 -13.54
CA ASP A 3 16.73 -3.40 -14.97
C ASP A 3 16.39 -4.81 -15.47
N ILE A 4 16.52 -5.84 -14.62
CA ILE A 4 16.09 -7.21 -14.95
C ILE A 4 14.58 -7.28 -15.20
N VAL A 5 13.81 -6.49 -14.45
CA VAL A 5 12.35 -6.41 -14.59
C VAL A 5 11.98 -5.72 -15.89
N LYS A 6 12.62 -4.59 -16.21
CA LYS A 6 12.43 -3.87 -17.48
C LYS A 6 12.75 -4.76 -18.69
N GLN A 7 13.83 -5.54 -18.63
CA GLN A 7 14.21 -6.47 -19.70
C GLN A 7 13.19 -7.58 -19.89
N ALA A 8 12.64 -8.13 -18.81
CA ALA A 8 11.63 -9.17 -18.87
C ALA A 8 10.30 -8.66 -19.46
N LEU A 9 9.88 -7.44 -19.09
CA LEU A 9 8.69 -6.78 -19.64
C LEU A 9 8.79 -6.58 -21.16
N ALA A 10 9.95 -6.16 -21.66
CA ALA A 10 10.18 -6.00 -23.11
C ALA A 10 10.10 -7.33 -23.88
N LYS A 11 10.47 -8.45 -23.25
CA LYS A 11 10.48 -9.77 -23.88
C LYS A 11 9.11 -10.42 -23.95
N TRP A 12 8.26 -10.20 -22.95
CA TRP A 12 6.95 -10.85 -22.83
C TRP A 12 5.89 -9.85 -22.33
N PRO A 13 5.37 -8.96 -23.19
CA PRO A 13 4.51 -7.87 -22.73
C PRO A 13 3.12 -8.32 -22.24
N ASN A 14 2.66 -9.54 -22.57
CA ASN A 14 1.28 -9.99 -22.38
C ASN A 14 1.15 -11.11 -21.34
N VAL A 15 1.77 -10.96 -20.17
CA VAL A 15 1.58 -11.92 -19.07
C VAL A 15 0.39 -11.46 -18.22
N PRO A 16 -0.61 -12.33 -17.94
CA PRO A 16 -1.76 -11.95 -17.13
C PRO A 16 -1.34 -11.45 -15.74
N ASP A 17 -1.93 -10.33 -15.33
CA ASP A 17 -1.73 -9.78 -14.00
C ASP A 17 -2.27 -10.71 -12.90
N CYS A 18 -1.66 -10.64 -11.73
CA CYS A 18 -2.00 -11.43 -10.55
C CYS A 18 -2.71 -10.55 -9.51
N TYR A 19 -3.85 -11.01 -8.99
CA TYR A 19 -4.69 -10.26 -8.05
C TYR A 19 -4.95 -11.10 -6.79
N GLY A 20 -5.03 -10.45 -5.63
CA GLY A 20 -5.46 -11.08 -4.37
C GLY A 20 -4.38 -11.88 -3.64
N TRP A 21 -3.25 -12.21 -4.29
CA TRP A 21 -2.18 -13.05 -3.73
C TRP A 21 -1.20 -12.36 -2.79
N LEU A 22 -1.15 -11.04 -2.80
CA LEU A 22 -0.25 -10.24 -1.95
C LEU A 22 -1.07 -9.21 -1.16
N GLY A 23 -0.84 -9.13 0.14
CA GLY A 23 -1.42 -8.13 1.02
C GLY A 23 -0.36 -7.28 1.72
N LEU A 24 -0.65 -6.00 1.94
CA LEU A 24 0.15 -5.07 2.74
C LEU A 24 -0.67 -4.63 3.96
N ASP A 25 -0.20 -4.99 5.14
CA ASP A 25 -0.91 -4.68 6.39
C ASP A 25 -0.61 -3.26 6.90
N ALA A 26 -1.37 -2.83 7.92
CA ALA A 26 -1.23 -1.51 8.54
C ALA A 26 0.13 -1.26 9.24
N ARG A 27 1.01 -2.27 9.30
CA ARG A 27 2.35 -2.21 9.90
C ARG A 27 3.45 -2.27 8.84
N GLY A 28 3.11 -2.35 7.56
CA GLY A 28 4.07 -2.45 6.48
C GLY A 28 4.57 -3.87 6.22
N ASN A 29 3.88 -4.88 6.78
CA ASN A 29 4.21 -6.28 6.55
C ASN A 29 3.52 -6.82 5.30
N TRP A 30 4.26 -7.64 4.56
CA TRP A 30 3.79 -8.33 3.37
C TRP A 30 3.20 -9.70 3.72
N TYR A 31 2.05 -10.03 3.14
CA TYR A 31 1.37 -11.30 3.35
C TYR A 31 1.10 -12.03 2.04
N MET A 32 1.42 -13.31 1.98
CA MET A 32 1.05 -14.19 0.89
C MET A 32 -0.33 -14.80 1.15
N ARG A 33 -1.22 -14.73 0.15
CA ARG A 33 -2.62 -15.14 0.24
C ARG A 33 -2.93 -16.20 -0.81
N ASP A 34 -2.74 -17.47 -0.45
CA ASP A 34 -3.08 -18.59 -1.32
C ASP A 34 -4.59 -18.73 -1.57
N ASP A 35 -4.98 -19.61 -2.51
CA ASP A 35 -6.39 -19.83 -2.86
C ASP A 35 -7.25 -20.16 -1.63
N ARG A 36 -6.70 -20.93 -0.68
CA ARG A 36 -7.40 -21.27 0.56
C ARG A 36 -7.64 -20.01 1.42
N THR A 37 -6.63 -19.17 1.58
CA THR A 37 -6.74 -17.90 2.31
C THR A 37 -7.76 -16.98 1.65
N GLN A 38 -7.73 -16.87 0.33
CA GLN A 38 -8.68 -16.04 -0.42
C GLN A 38 -10.11 -16.55 -0.28
N ALA A 39 -10.31 -17.87 -0.26
CA ALA A 39 -11.61 -18.49 0.01
C ALA A 39 -12.13 -18.25 1.45
N MET A 40 -11.24 -17.96 2.41
CA MET A 40 -11.63 -17.65 3.79
C MET A 40 -12.13 -16.20 3.96
N GLY A 41 -11.85 -15.30 3.02
CA GLY A 41 -12.37 -13.94 3.03
C GLY A 41 -11.44 -12.90 2.42
N ALA A 42 -11.89 -11.64 2.46
CA ALA A 42 -11.11 -10.50 1.98
C ALA A 42 -9.97 -10.13 2.94
N PHE A 43 -8.96 -9.46 2.42
CA PHE A 43 -7.96 -8.80 3.26
C PHE A 43 -8.58 -7.53 3.89
N PRO A 44 -8.28 -7.18 5.16
CA PRO A 44 -7.37 -7.84 6.09
C PRO A 44 -8.00 -8.95 6.94
N ALA A 45 -9.28 -9.29 6.76
CA ALA A 45 -9.95 -10.31 7.59
C ALA A 45 -9.30 -11.70 7.46
N ALA A 46 -8.94 -12.10 6.23
CA ALA A 46 -8.08 -13.25 5.96
C ALA A 46 -6.70 -12.77 5.45
N LYS A 47 -5.77 -12.55 6.39
CA LYS A 47 -4.43 -12.00 6.09
C LYS A 47 -3.55 -12.95 5.28
N GLY A 48 -3.61 -14.24 5.54
CA GLY A 48 -2.68 -15.22 4.96
C GLY A 48 -1.39 -15.36 5.76
N SER A 49 -0.32 -15.76 5.09
CA SER A 49 0.97 -16.05 5.72
C SER A 49 1.90 -14.85 5.62
N LEU A 50 2.46 -14.42 6.76
CA LEU A 50 3.48 -13.37 6.80
C LEU A 50 4.69 -13.79 5.95
N LEU A 51 5.09 -12.93 5.02
CA LEU A 51 6.29 -13.14 4.22
C LEU A 51 7.53 -12.86 5.07
N GLN A 52 8.44 -13.83 5.16
CA GLN A 52 9.67 -13.75 6.00
C GLN A 52 10.97 -13.78 5.19
N HIS A 53 10.88 -13.88 3.86
CA HIS A 53 12.05 -14.03 3.01
C HIS A 53 12.60 -12.67 2.59
N ASP A 54 13.58 -12.14 3.33
CA ASP A 54 14.11 -10.78 3.18
C ASP A 54 14.44 -10.40 1.74
N LYS A 55 15.17 -11.25 1.00
CA LYS A 55 15.50 -10.96 -0.41
C LYS A 55 14.28 -10.78 -1.31
N LEU A 56 13.18 -11.48 -1.01
CA LEU A 56 11.94 -11.34 -1.77
C LEU A 56 11.22 -10.07 -1.35
N ILE A 57 11.21 -9.75 -0.06
CA ILE A 57 10.68 -8.49 0.46
C ILE A 57 11.41 -7.31 -0.19
N ASP A 58 12.74 -7.29 -0.17
CA ASP A 58 13.56 -6.26 -0.83
C ASP A 58 13.28 -6.16 -2.33
N PHE A 59 12.99 -7.29 -2.98
CA PHE A 59 12.61 -7.31 -4.38
C PHE A 59 11.23 -6.69 -4.62
N ILE A 60 10.22 -7.02 -3.80
CA ILE A 60 8.89 -6.40 -3.83
C ILE A 60 9.02 -4.89 -3.65
N GLN A 61 9.71 -4.45 -2.59
CA GLN A 61 9.83 -3.04 -2.22
C GLN A 61 10.46 -2.17 -3.32
N ARG A 62 11.53 -2.64 -3.98
CA ARG A 62 12.21 -1.89 -5.06
C ARG A 62 11.43 -1.84 -6.38
N ASN A 63 10.41 -2.68 -6.51
CA ASN A 63 9.55 -2.80 -7.69
C ASN A 63 8.08 -2.48 -7.38
N TYR A 64 7.79 -1.89 -6.23
CA TYR A 64 6.45 -1.51 -5.77
C TYR A 64 6.07 -0.12 -6.32
N GLU A 65 4.95 -0.06 -7.04
CA GLU A 65 4.46 1.13 -7.75
C GLU A 65 2.93 1.03 -7.92
N HIS A 66 2.32 1.99 -8.61
CA HIS A 66 0.89 1.95 -8.93
C HIS A 66 0.61 2.23 -10.39
N ASP A 67 -0.56 1.80 -10.85
CA ASP A 67 -1.06 2.13 -12.19
C ASP A 67 -1.82 3.47 -12.19
N ASP A 68 -2.26 3.90 -13.38
CA ASP A 68 -3.05 5.12 -13.58
C ASP A 68 -4.42 5.07 -12.88
N ALA A 69 -4.88 3.88 -12.48
CA ALA A 69 -6.14 3.68 -11.75
C ALA A 69 -5.94 3.67 -10.22
N GLY A 70 -4.72 3.90 -9.73
CA GLY A 70 -4.40 3.90 -8.30
C GLY A 70 -4.28 2.51 -7.68
N GLN A 71 -4.18 1.46 -8.48
CA GLN A 71 -3.97 0.10 -7.99
C GLN A 71 -2.48 -0.13 -7.78
N TRP A 72 -2.10 -0.47 -6.56
CA TRP A 72 -0.71 -0.72 -6.22
C TRP A 72 -0.33 -2.15 -6.53
N PHE A 73 0.87 -2.34 -7.05
CA PHE A 73 1.43 -3.63 -7.44
C PHE A 73 2.93 -3.64 -7.20
N PHE A 74 3.54 -4.82 -7.14
CA PHE A 74 4.96 -4.93 -7.46
C PHE A 74 5.16 -5.60 -8.81
N GLN A 75 6.16 -5.14 -9.55
CA GLN A 75 6.47 -5.67 -10.87
C GLN A 75 7.38 -6.91 -10.76
N ASN A 76 6.82 -8.07 -11.07
CA ASN A 76 7.50 -9.36 -11.06
C ASN A 76 7.83 -9.81 -12.49
N GLY A 77 8.95 -9.32 -13.03
CA GLY A 77 9.27 -9.50 -14.44
C GLY A 77 8.18 -8.85 -15.31
N PRO A 78 7.55 -9.56 -16.27
CA PRO A 78 6.46 -9.00 -17.08
C PRO A 78 5.11 -8.92 -16.34
N GLN A 79 4.94 -9.64 -15.23
CA GLN A 79 3.67 -9.73 -14.52
C GLN A 79 3.56 -8.65 -13.45
N ARG A 80 2.41 -7.96 -13.36
CA ARG A 80 2.06 -7.17 -12.17
C ARG A 80 1.39 -8.05 -11.14
N VAL A 81 1.83 -7.95 -9.90
CA VAL A 81 1.17 -8.59 -8.77
C VAL A 81 0.55 -7.49 -7.92
N TYR A 82 -0.76 -7.30 -8.05
CA TYR A 82 -1.51 -6.27 -7.34
C TYR A 82 -1.63 -6.58 -5.85
N VAL A 83 -1.61 -5.52 -5.05
CA VAL A 83 -1.56 -5.57 -3.59
C VAL A 83 -2.91 -5.23 -3.01
N GLU A 84 -3.39 -6.09 -2.13
CA GLU A 84 -4.51 -5.80 -1.24
C GLU A 84 -4.01 -4.96 -0.05
N LEU A 85 -4.55 -3.77 0.14
CA LEU A 85 -4.10 -2.82 1.14
C LEU A 85 -5.04 -2.83 2.36
N GLU A 86 -4.46 -2.86 3.56
CA GLU A 86 -5.27 -2.78 4.80
C GLU A 86 -5.83 -1.37 5.02
N ALA A 87 -5.05 -0.33 4.69
CA ALA A 87 -5.42 1.05 5.00
C ALA A 87 -4.95 2.07 3.96
N ALA A 88 -3.67 2.02 3.59
CA ALA A 88 -3.07 2.96 2.65
C ALA A 88 -1.90 2.29 1.91
N PRO A 89 -1.45 2.85 0.78
CA PRO A 89 -0.35 2.25 0.01
C PRO A 89 1.01 2.32 0.69
N TRP A 90 1.21 3.32 1.54
CA TRP A 90 2.40 3.46 2.35
C TRP A 90 2.09 3.26 3.83
N VAL A 91 3.07 2.75 4.55
CA VAL A 91 3.17 2.87 6.00
C VAL A 91 4.37 3.74 6.29
N TRP A 92 4.18 4.82 7.05
CA TRP A 92 5.23 5.77 7.40
C TRP A 92 5.94 5.33 8.66
N ARG A 93 7.28 5.31 8.59
CA ARG A 93 8.16 5.27 9.74
C ARG A 93 8.59 6.69 10.09
N ILE A 94 8.76 6.95 11.38
CA ILE A 94 9.23 8.25 11.89
C ILE A 94 10.40 8.00 12.83
N ASP A 95 11.54 8.62 12.53
CA ASP A 95 12.73 8.59 13.38
C ASP A 95 12.64 9.63 14.50
N ASP A 96 13.52 9.53 15.51
CA ASP A 96 13.51 10.40 16.70
C ASP A 96 13.72 11.89 16.39
N ASP A 97 14.30 12.21 15.22
CA ASP A 97 14.47 13.59 14.72
C ASP A 97 13.28 14.08 13.87
N PHE A 98 12.20 13.29 13.83
CA PHE A 98 10.99 13.49 13.03
C PHE A 98 11.18 13.31 11.52
N ALA A 99 12.28 12.72 11.06
CA ALA A 99 12.39 12.30 9.66
C ALA A 99 11.35 11.23 9.33
N VAL A 100 10.68 11.37 8.18
CA VAL A 100 9.63 10.45 7.72
C VAL A 100 10.12 9.65 6.52
N SER A 101 9.89 8.34 6.55
CA SER A 101 10.20 7.44 5.43
C SER A 101 9.11 6.40 5.22
N THR A 102 8.95 5.89 4.00
CA THR A 102 8.07 4.75 3.73
C THR A 102 8.58 3.49 4.45
N HIS A 103 7.72 2.49 4.62
CA HIS A 103 8.11 1.12 5.03
C HIS A 103 9.11 0.44 4.07
N THR A 104 9.37 1.05 2.90
CA THR A 104 10.37 0.63 1.91
C THR A 104 11.67 1.45 1.99
N GLY A 105 11.79 2.35 2.97
CA GLY A 105 12.99 3.15 3.22
C GLY A 105 13.12 4.40 2.35
N VAL A 106 12.07 4.82 1.64
CA VAL A 106 12.10 6.03 0.80
C VAL A 106 11.76 7.25 1.67
N PRO A 107 12.66 8.24 1.81
CA PRO A 107 12.37 9.46 2.57
C PRO A 107 11.22 10.26 1.95
N ALA A 108 10.41 10.90 2.80
CA ALA A 108 9.30 11.72 2.37
C ALA A 108 9.10 12.94 3.27
N THR A 109 8.45 13.97 2.75
CA THR A 109 8.04 15.14 3.53
C THR A 109 6.51 15.20 3.59
N PRO A 110 5.91 15.13 4.79
CA PRO A 110 4.48 15.31 4.95
C PRO A 110 4.00 16.68 4.44
N THR A 111 3.01 16.68 3.56
CA THR A 111 2.27 17.88 3.13
C THR A 111 1.02 18.09 3.97
N ASP A 112 0.37 17.00 4.38
CA ASP A 112 -0.81 17.02 5.23
C ASP A 112 -0.68 15.99 6.35
N CYS A 113 -1.20 16.34 7.52
CA CYS A 113 -1.35 15.48 8.68
C CYS A 113 -2.84 15.24 8.91
N LEU A 114 -3.27 13.98 8.85
CA LEU A 114 -4.69 13.61 8.88
C LEU A 114 -4.94 12.63 10.02
N LEU A 115 -6.03 12.83 10.76
CA LEU A 115 -6.44 11.95 11.86
C LEU A 115 -7.86 11.45 11.58
N ASP A 116 -8.01 10.13 11.49
CA ASP A 116 -9.33 9.54 11.26
C ASP A 116 -10.15 9.35 12.55
N GLU A 117 -11.39 8.93 12.39
CA GLU A 117 -12.35 8.68 13.47
C GLU A 117 -11.93 7.56 14.44
N ALA A 118 -10.97 6.71 14.04
CA ALA A 118 -10.39 5.64 14.86
C ALA A 118 -9.08 6.06 15.53
N GLY A 119 -8.66 7.31 15.37
CA GLY A 119 -7.41 7.84 15.92
C GLY A 119 -6.16 7.39 15.14
N LYS A 120 -6.30 6.88 13.91
CA LYS A 120 -5.16 6.58 13.06
C LYS A 120 -4.65 7.86 12.41
N LEU A 121 -3.35 8.06 12.49
CA LEU A 121 -2.65 9.20 11.91
C LEU A 121 -2.11 8.83 10.53
N TYR A 122 -2.38 9.66 9.53
CA TYR A 122 -1.87 9.51 8.18
C TYR A 122 -1.05 10.75 7.80
N PHE A 123 -0.07 10.55 6.92
CA PHE A 123 0.54 11.64 6.18
C PHE A 123 0.23 11.52 4.70
N ALA A 124 -0.13 12.64 4.08
CA ALA A 124 -0.02 12.80 2.65
C ALA A 124 1.37 13.34 2.32
N THR A 125 1.93 12.88 1.21
CA THR A 125 3.23 13.31 0.68
C THR A 125 3.16 13.37 -0.84
N THR A 126 4.22 13.81 -1.49
CA THR A 126 4.34 13.71 -2.96
C THR A 126 4.40 12.26 -3.46
N LEU A 127 4.71 11.28 -2.60
CA LEU A 127 4.65 9.84 -2.92
C LEU A 127 3.23 9.26 -2.80
N GLY A 128 2.29 10.01 -2.22
CA GLY A 128 0.93 9.56 -1.92
C GLY A 128 0.64 9.51 -0.42
N LEU A 129 -0.50 8.88 -0.09
CA LEU A 129 -0.98 8.71 1.28
C LEU A 129 -0.29 7.52 1.96
N GLY A 130 -0.02 7.66 3.26
CA GLY A 130 0.35 6.52 4.10
C GLY A 130 -0.11 6.65 5.54
N LEU A 131 -0.22 5.50 6.20
CA LEU A 131 -0.56 5.37 7.61
C LEU A 131 0.71 5.44 8.47
N VAL A 132 0.73 6.25 9.53
CA VAL A 132 1.83 6.25 10.50
C VAL A 132 1.85 4.93 11.25
N HIS A 133 3.02 4.29 11.27
CA HIS A 133 3.22 3.02 11.94
C HIS A 133 2.88 3.13 13.44
N THR A 134 2.19 2.13 13.98
CA THR A 134 1.68 2.18 15.36
C THR A 134 2.77 2.35 16.43
N GLN A 135 4.00 1.91 16.19
CA GLN A 135 5.13 2.11 17.12
C GLN A 135 5.66 3.54 17.11
N ASP A 136 5.36 4.31 16.06
CA ASP A 136 5.93 5.63 15.83
C ASP A 136 4.90 6.74 16.15
N VAL A 137 3.68 6.36 16.57
CA VAL A 137 2.62 7.29 16.99
C VAL A 137 3.06 8.16 18.17
N GLY A 138 3.87 7.64 19.09
CA GLY A 138 4.42 8.42 20.20
C GLY A 138 5.34 9.55 19.72
N ILE A 139 6.18 9.26 18.73
CA ILE A 139 7.07 10.25 18.10
C ILE A 139 6.21 11.29 17.34
N ALA A 140 5.19 10.84 16.63
CA ALA A 140 4.26 11.73 15.94
C ALA A 140 3.51 12.67 16.89
N ALA A 141 3.04 12.16 18.03
CA ALA A 141 2.35 12.94 19.05
C ALA A 141 3.27 14.05 19.59
N ALA A 142 4.54 13.74 19.89
CA ALA A 142 5.51 14.73 20.34
C ALA A 142 5.75 15.84 19.29
N ALA A 143 5.77 15.50 18.00
CA ALA A 143 5.88 16.47 16.92
C ALA A 143 4.63 17.37 16.81
N ILE A 144 3.44 16.80 17.01
CA ILE A 144 2.17 17.53 17.01
C ILE A 144 2.09 18.51 18.18
N GLU A 145 2.51 18.11 19.38
CA GLU A 145 2.60 18.99 20.55
C GLU A 145 3.54 20.17 20.31
N GLN A 146 4.60 19.96 19.53
CA GLN A 146 5.53 21.01 19.07
C GLN A 146 4.99 21.83 17.89
N SER A 147 3.74 21.63 17.47
CA SER A 147 3.12 22.27 16.31
C SER A 147 3.88 22.07 14.99
N ARG A 148 4.68 21.01 14.87
CA ARG A 148 5.36 20.64 13.62
C ARG A 148 4.39 20.09 12.59
N TRP A 149 3.38 19.37 13.05
CA TRP A 149 2.27 18.87 12.26
C TRP A 149 0.96 19.23 12.94
N VAL A 150 -0.03 19.61 12.14
CA VAL A 150 -1.36 20.00 12.63
C VAL A 150 -2.38 19.01 12.06
N PRO A 151 -2.86 18.05 12.86
CA PRO A 151 -3.80 17.04 12.39
C PRO A 151 -5.14 17.65 11.94
N GLN A 152 -5.61 17.24 10.78
CA GLN A 152 -6.93 17.53 10.27
C GLN A 152 -7.82 16.30 10.41
N THR A 153 -9.00 16.46 11.00
CA THR A 153 -9.96 15.36 11.09
C THR A 153 -10.46 14.96 9.70
N VAL A 154 -10.47 13.66 9.43
CA VAL A 154 -10.95 13.05 8.19
C VAL A 154 -11.78 11.81 8.50
N GLU A 155 -12.53 11.34 7.51
CA GLU A 155 -13.16 10.02 7.56
C GLU A 155 -12.31 9.03 6.76
N ALA A 156 -11.91 7.92 7.38
CA ALA A 156 -11.03 6.92 6.76
C ALA A 156 -11.57 6.42 5.41
N GLY A 157 -12.89 6.21 5.33
CA GLY A 157 -13.56 5.74 4.11
C GLY A 157 -13.45 6.67 2.90
N THR A 158 -13.12 7.95 3.11
CA THR A 158 -12.96 8.95 2.04
C THR A 158 -11.55 8.98 1.45
N LEU A 159 -10.56 8.43 2.17
CA LEU A 159 -9.15 8.52 1.82
C LEU A 159 -8.80 7.83 0.49
N PRO A 160 -9.33 6.63 0.15
CA PRO A 160 -9.10 6.01 -1.15
C PRO A 160 -9.49 6.91 -2.33
N ASN A 161 -10.65 7.56 -2.24
CA ASN A 161 -11.11 8.48 -3.28
C ASN A 161 -10.31 9.79 -3.30
N ARG A 162 -10.04 10.37 -2.12
CA ARG A 162 -9.29 11.63 -1.99
C ARG A 162 -7.86 11.53 -2.52
N PHE A 163 -7.20 10.39 -2.30
CA PHE A 163 -5.80 10.16 -2.67
C PHE A 163 -5.61 9.20 -3.84
N GLY A 164 -6.69 8.81 -4.51
CA GLY A 164 -6.65 8.03 -5.74
C GLY A 164 -5.98 6.67 -5.60
N HIS A 165 -6.30 5.89 -4.55
CA HIS A 165 -5.79 4.52 -4.39
C HIS A 165 -6.92 3.51 -4.21
N VAL A 166 -6.64 2.24 -4.54
CA VAL A 166 -7.61 1.13 -4.44
C VAL A 166 -7.18 0.16 -3.34
N LEU A 167 -8.05 -0.04 -2.34
CA LEU A 167 -7.77 -0.97 -1.24
C LEU A 167 -7.78 -2.44 -1.69
N SER A 168 -8.70 -2.83 -2.57
CA SER A 168 -8.80 -4.20 -3.08
C SER A 168 -8.87 -4.22 -4.61
N PRO A 169 -7.72 -4.32 -5.30
CA PRO A 169 -7.68 -4.56 -6.73
C PRO A 169 -8.44 -5.84 -7.13
N ALA A 170 -8.41 -6.89 -6.32
CA ALA A 170 -9.13 -8.13 -6.60
C ALA A 170 -10.66 -7.92 -6.62
N ALA A 171 -11.22 -7.22 -5.62
CA ALA A 171 -12.65 -6.91 -5.59
C ALA A 171 -13.06 -6.01 -6.76
N ARG A 172 -12.22 -5.03 -7.12
CA ARG A 172 -12.45 -4.16 -8.28
C ARG A 172 -12.49 -4.95 -9.59
N GLN A 173 -11.58 -5.90 -9.76
CA GLN A 173 -11.53 -6.76 -10.96
C GLN A 173 -12.75 -7.67 -11.05
N ALA A 174 -13.18 -8.28 -9.93
CA ALA A 174 -14.40 -9.10 -9.89
C ALA A 174 -15.66 -8.28 -10.21
N GLY A 175 -15.74 -7.03 -9.71
CA GLY A 175 -16.84 -6.11 -10.03
C GLY A 175 -16.89 -5.72 -11.51
N ARG A 176 -15.74 -5.56 -12.17
CA ARG A 176 -15.64 -5.30 -13.62
C ARG A 176 -16.07 -6.50 -14.46
N ALA A 177 -15.68 -7.71 -14.07
CA ALA A 177 -16.06 -8.94 -14.78
C ALA A 177 -17.57 -9.20 -14.77
N ASN A 178 -18.27 -8.70 -13.74
CA ASN A 178 -19.72 -8.86 -13.58
C ASN A 178 -20.56 -7.74 -14.23
N MET A 179 -19.95 -6.71 -14.83
CA MET A 179 -20.69 -5.75 -15.65
C MET A 179 -20.93 -6.32 -17.05
N PRO A 180 -22.17 -6.30 -17.57
CA PRO A 180 -22.42 -6.65 -18.97
C PRO A 180 -21.66 -5.68 -19.87
N ALA A 181 -21.04 -6.20 -20.93
CA ALA A 181 -20.36 -5.37 -21.92
C ALA A 181 -21.36 -4.33 -22.45
N ALA A 182 -21.05 -3.04 -22.28
CA ALA A 182 -21.84 -1.97 -22.86
C ALA A 182 -21.94 -2.22 -24.37
N SER A 183 -23.17 -2.44 -24.84
CA SER A 183 -23.50 -2.66 -26.25
C SER A 183 -23.52 -1.34 -27.02
#